data_AF-A0A9P5UXI6-F1
#
_entry.id   AF-A0A9P5UXI6-F1
#
_cell.length_a   1.000
_cell.length_b   1.000
_cell.length_c   1.000
_cell.angle_alpha   90.00
_cell.angle_beta   90.00
_cell.angle_gamma   90.00
#
_symmetry.space_group_name_H-M   'P 1'
#
loop_
_entity.id
_entity.type
_entity.pdbx_description
1 polymer ?
#
loop_
_entity_poly.entity_id
_entity_poly.type
_entity_poly.pdbx_seq_one_letter_code
_entity_poly.pdbx_strand_id
1 'polypeptide(L)'
;MSTFFPKEAPPRAHLYMNHYSFNSPKQLHTRCITTHPFNHRIQVFLPTELSPAIQTALTEKLLNETSTYYHASVPLSLLLTSNFMQYIRNGMIALSIQGGIDTHDVVCLDGKGKLILNLTKDSYEQLGLSGKPSTFHPDRQRYVVEIELNTPAMIPGKPGFERIKWCFENTLITPFSMLFASVDPQGVSLPIEFPESVGATAKTFNVQATPLSNIVIPDATPIRTVGKNDLRWRRLVSDLYEWVGLASLQSDRITFGDNIDPFLCVYSSPSYPILEQQQDPTPSSGCLLEISGFIPSQSIVRILDALRSLLDSAASQKTSALDWANMT
;
A
#
# COMPACT_ATOMS: atom_id res chain seq x y z
N MET A 1 14.38 -1.37 43.68
CA MET A 1 14.48 -2.21 42.47
C MET A 1 13.94 -1.39 41.32
N SER A 2 14.80 -0.90 40.42
CA SER A 2 14.33 -0.20 39.21
C SER A 2 13.69 -1.23 38.28
N THR A 3 12.41 -1.10 38.03
CA THR A 3 11.69 -1.92 37.06
C THR A 3 12.26 -1.64 35.68
N PHE A 4 12.80 -2.67 35.02
CA PHE A 4 13.30 -2.66 33.63
C PHE A 4 12.21 -2.44 32.57
N PHE A 5 11.00 -2.07 32.97
CA PHE A 5 9.90 -1.83 32.06
C PHE A 5 9.95 -0.38 31.55
N PRO A 6 9.73 -0.15 30.24
CA PRO A 6 9.58 1.19 29.69
C PRO A 6 8.55 1.99 30.50
N LYS A 7 8.86 3.26 30.81
CA LYS A 7 7.94 4.14 31.53
C LYS A 7 6.68 4.48 30.71
N GLU A 8 6.76 4.34 29.40
CA GLU A 8 5.68 4.62 28.46
C GLU A 8 4.96 3.34 28.08
N ALA A 9 3.63 3.42 27.98
CA ALA A 9 2.84 2.31 27.47
C ALA A 9 3.20 2.04 25.99
N PRO A 10 3.21 0.78 25.55
CA PRO A 10 3.43 0.46 24.14
C PRO A 10 2.35 1.13 23.27
N PRO A 11 2.67 1.46 22.01
CA PRO A 11 1.71 2.02 21.08
C PRO A 11 0.52 1.06 20.90
N ARG A 12 -0.69 1.63 20.78
CA ARG A 12 -1.90 0.84 20.54
C ARG A 12 -1.85 0.27 19.13
N ALA A 13 -1.79 -1.06 19.02
CA ALA A 13 -1.96 -1.78 17.77
C ALA A 13 -3.42 -2.28 17.67
N HIS A 14 -4.08 -1.99 16.55
CA HIS A 14 -5.42 -2.47 16.26
C HIS A 14 -5.40 -3.32 14.99
N LEU A 15 -5.94 -4.53 15.06
CA LEU A 15 -6.09 -5.43 13.92
C LEU A 15 -7.58 -5.70 13.67
N TYR A 16 -8.03 -5.40 12.46
CA TYR A 16 -9.42 -5.59 12.04
C TYR A 16 -9.52 -6.78 11.09
N MET A 17 -10.16 -7.86 11.53
CA MET A 17 -10.38 -9.07 10.72
C MET A 17 -11.83 -9.14 10.25
N ASN A 18 -12.03 -9.32 8.95
CA ASN A 18 -13.35 -9.44 8.34
C ASN A 18 -13.40 -10.60 7.35
N HIS A 19 -14.56 -11.25 7.26
CA HIS A 19 -14.84 -12.26 6.25
C HIS A 19 -15.91 -11.74 5.28
N TYR A 20 -15.62 -11.76 3.98
CA TYR A 20 -16.45 -11.20 2.92
C TYR A 20 -16.30 -11.99 1.62
N SER A 21 -17.34 -12.01 0.79
CA SER A 21 -17.34 -12.65 -0.53
C SER A 21 -17.30 -11.59 -1.63
N PHE A 22 -16.40 -11.75 -2.60
CA PHE A 22 -16.28 -10.87 -3.77
C PHE A 22 -17.56 -10.76 -4.60
N ASN A 23 -18.47 -11.74 -4.52
CA ASN A 23 -19.75 -11.73 -5.22
C ASN A 23 -20.82 -10.86 -4.53
N SER A 24 -20.52 -10.33 -3.35
CA SER A 24 -21.46 -9.47 -2.63
C SER A 24 -21.56 -8.10 -3.29
N PRO A 25 -22.78 -7.56 -3.48
CA PRO A 25 -23.01 -6.28 -4.18
C PRO A 25 -22.38 -5.07 -3.49
N LYS A 26 -21.93 -5.20 -2.24
CA LYS A 26 -21.34 -4.09 -1.46
C LYS A 26 -19.91 -3.72 -1.88
N GLN A 27 -19.23 -4.58 -2.65
CA GLN A 27 -17.85 -4.39 -3.14
C GLN A 27 -16.90 -3.77 -2.08
N LEU A 28 -16.92 -4.34 -0.87
CA LEU A 28 -16.19 -3.77 0.27
C LEU A 28 -14.68 -3.72 0.03
N HIS A 29 -14.13 -4.69 -0.70
CA HIS A 29 -12.72 -4.74 -1.09
C HIS A 29 -12.31 -3.49 -1.88
N THR A 30 -13.06 -3.11 -2.92
CA THR A 30 -12.81 -1.90 -3.72
C THR A 30 -12.83 -0.66 -2.84
N ARG A 31 -13.81 -0.53 -1.94
CA ARG A 31 -13.89 0.60 -1.02
C ARG A 31 -12.69 0.66 -0.07
N CYS A 32 -12.29 -0.46 0.52
CA CYS A 32 -11.13 -0.51 1.42
C CYS A 32 -9.82 -0.16 0.70
N ILE A 33 -9.65 -0.62 -0.54
CA ILE A 33 -8.46 -0.32 -1.34
C ILE A 33 -8.43 1.16 -1.74
N THR A 34 -9.54 1.67 -2.29
CA THR A 34 -9.65 3.07 -2.79
C THR A 34 -9.59 4.13 -1.69
N THR A 35 -9.76 3.78 -0.42
CA THR A 35 -9.51 4.70 0.69
C THR A 35 -8.03 4.91 1.02
N HIS A 36 -7.12 4.13 0.42
CA HIS A 36 -5.67 4.21 0.64
C HIS A 36 -4.97 4.67 -0.66
N PRO A 37 -4.80 5.99 -0.88
CA PRO A 37 -4.32 6.53 -2.15
C PRO A 37 -2.81 6.28 -2.38
N PHE A 38 -2.01 6.19 -1.32
CA PHE A 38 -0.56 6.08 -1.41
C PHE A 38 -0.09 4.69 -1.01
N ASN A 39 0.41 3.91 -1.96
CA ASN A 39 0.87 2.56 -1.72
C ASN A 39 2.25 2.37 -2.35
N HIS A 40 3.16 1.75 -1.60
CA HIS A 40 4.54 1.55 -2.05
C HIS A 40 4.79 0.13 -2.57
N ARG A 41 4.22 -0.86 -1.89
CA ARG A 41 4.55 -2.26 -2.08
C ARG A 41 3.31 -3.11 -1.93
N ILE A 42 3.18 -4.09 -2.82
CA ILE A 42 2.22 -5.18 -2.75
C ILE A 42 3.02 -6.46 -2.72
N GLN A 43 2.71 -7.35 -1.79
CA GLN A 43 3.24 -8.70 -1.78
C GLN A 43 2.10 -9.70 -1.95
N VAL A 44 2.33 -10.71 -2.78
CA VAL A 44 1.37 -11.77 -3.05
C VAL A 44 2.06 -13.10 -2.77
N PHE A 45 1.55 -13.82 -1.79
CA PHE A 45 1.98 -15.19 -1.52
C PHE A 45 1.06 -16.18 -2.22
N LEU A 46 1.66 -17.09 -2.98
CA LEU A 46 0.99 -18.21 -3.65
C LEU A 46 1.53 -19.52 -3.05
N PRO A 47 0.67 -20.45 -2.59
CA PRO A 47 1.06 -21.74 -2.03
C PRO A 47 1.43 -22.75 -3.14
N THR A 48 2.06 -22.28 -4.21
CA THR A 48 2.53 -23.08 -5.33
C THR A 48 3.65 -22.32 -6.03
N GLU A 49 4.60 -23.05 -6.60
CA GLU A 49 5.58 -22.46 -7.52
C GLU A 49 4.89 -22.00 -8.81
N LEU A 50 5.19 -20.78 -9.24
CA LEU A 50 4.78 -20.30 -10.55
C LEU A 50 5.72 -20.87 -11.62
N SER A 51 5.16 -21.42 -12.70
CA SER A 51 5.98 -21.73 -13.87
C SER A 51 6.51 -20.43 -14.49
N PRO A 52 7.70 -20.44 -15.13
CA PRO A 52 8.26 -19.25 -15.76
C PRO A 52 7.31 -18.60 -16.76
N ALA A 53 6.53 -19.39 -17.50
CA ALA A 53 5.55 -18.89 -18.47
C ALA A 53 4.42 -18.11 -17.79
N ILE A 54 3.88 -18.61 -16.67
CA ILE A 54 2.83 -17.93 -15.91
C ILE A 54 3.38 -16.67 -15.26
N GLN A 55 4.60 -16.72 -14.72
CA GLN A 55 5.27 -15.57 -14.12
C GLN A 55 5.47 -14.45 -15.16
N THR A 56 5.96 -14.77 -16.35
CA THR A 56 6.14 -13.78 -17.43
C THR A 56 4.79 -13.21 -17.87
N ALA A 57 3.78 -14.05 -18.13
CA ALA A 57 2.46 -13.58 -18.54
C ALA A 57 1.79 -12.68 -17.47
N LEU A 58 1.96 -13.02 -16.19
CA LEU A 58 1.47 -12.20 -15.08
C LEU A 58 2.22 -10.86 -15.05
N THR A 59 3.55 -10.90 -15.11
CA THR A 59 4.39 -9.70 -15.11
C THR A 59 4.05 -8.77 -16.27
N GLU A 60 3.92 -9.28 -17.48
CA GLU A 60 3.53 -8.51 -18.66
C GLU A 60 2.14 -7.89 -18.50
N LYS A 61 1.16 -8.67 -18.01
CA LYS A 61 -0.21 -8.18 -17.77
C LYS A 61 -0.24 -7.07 -16.73
N LEU A 62 0.61 -7.15 -15.71
CA LEU A 62 0.73 -6.13 -14.67
C LEU A 62 1.45 -4.88 -15.21
N LEU A 63 2.51 -5.05 -15.99
CA LEU A 63 3.35 -3.95 -16.46
C LEU A 63 2.75 -3.16 -17.62
N ASN A 64 2.08 -3.81 -18.58
CA ASN A 64 1.69 -3.17 -19.85
C ASN A 64 0.67 -2.02 -19.71
N GLU A 65 -0.06 -1.92 -18.60
CA GLU A 65 -1.15 -0.93 -18.46
C GLU A 65 -1.19 -0.20 -17.12
N THR A 66 -0.49 -0.67 -16.08
CA THR A 66 -0.65 -0.11 -14.72
C THR A 66 0.61 0.53 -14.16
N SER A 67 1.73 0.50 -14.88
CA SER A 67 3.04 0.60 -14.24
C SER A 67 3.68 1.98 -14.21
N THR A 68 3.14 2.98 -14.90
CA THR A 68 3.85 4.26 -15.05
C THR A 68 3.53 5.22 -13.92
N TYR A 69 4.57 5.65 -13.23
CA TYR A 69 4.56 6.79 -12.31
C TYR A 69 5.79 7.68 -12.59
N TYR A 70 5.81 8.88 -12.04
CA TYR A 70 6.83 9.87 -12.34
C TYR A 70 7.51 10.32 -11.06
N HIS A 71 8.79 10.62 -11.17
CA HIS A 71 9.56 11.32 -10.14
C HIS A 71 10.03 12.65 -10.70
N ALA A 72 9.71 13.75 -10.02
CA ALA A 72 10.12 15.09 -10.43
C ALA A 72 10.38 15.98 -9.22
N SER A 73 11.26 16.96 -9.38
CA SER A 73 11.47 18.02 -8.39
C SER A 73 10.67 19.24 -8.82
N VAL A 74 9.58 19.55 -8.11
CA VAL A 74 8.62 20.57 -8.57
C VAL A 74 8.35 21.64 -7.51
N PRO A 75 8.26 22.92 -7.89
CA PRO A 75 7.65 23.93 -7.03
C PRO A 75 6.14 23.68 -6.94
N LEU A 76 5.52 23.93 -5.77
CA LEU A 76 4.08 23.70 -5.60
C LEU A 76 3.21 24.59 -6.49
N SER A 77 3.73 25.73 -6.96
CA SER A 77 3.06 26.60 -7.92
C SER A 77 2.75 25.89 -9.25
N LEU A 78 3.54 24.85 -9.62
CA LEU A 78 3.28 24.04 -10.81
C LEU A 78 1.91 23.34 -10.74
N LEU A 79 1.49 22.91 -9.54
CA LEU A 79 0.20 22.24 -9.33
C LEU A 79 -0.99 23.14 -9.65
N LEU A 80 -0.79 24.47 -9.61
CA LEU A 80 -1.83 25.47 -9.88
C LEU A 80 -1.92 25.86 -11.36
N THR A 81 -1.05 25.31 -12.22
CA THR A 81 -1.14 25.54 -13.67
C THR A 81 -2.34 24.83 -14.28
N SER A 82 -2.88 25.34 -15.38
CA SER A 82 -4.08 24.79 -16.02
C SER A 82 -3.96 23.30 -16.35
N ASN A 83 -2.79 22.85 -16.82
CA ASN A 83 -2.54 21.44 -17.17
C ASN A 83 -2.60 20.56 -15.91
N PHE A 84 -1.90 20.95 -14.84
CA PHE A 84 -1.89 20.17 -13.60
C PHE A 84 -3.26 20.18 -12.91
N MET A 85 -3.99 21.29 -12.95
CA MET A 85 -5.35 21.36 -12.43
C MET A 85 -6.30 20.41 -13.18
N GLN A 86 -6.06 20.14 -14.47
CA GLN A 86 -6.81 19.11 -15.21
C GLN A 86 -6.45 17.69 -14.72
N TYR A 87 -5.17 17.39 -14.52
CA TYR A 87 -4.75 16.09 -13.96
C TYR A 87 -5.30 15.86 -12.55
N ILE A 88 -5.32 16.90 -11.71
CA ILE A 88 -5.88 16.86 -10.35
C ILE A 88 -7.38 16.55 -10.38
N ARG A 89 -8.13 17.16 -11.29
CA ARG A 89 -9.57 16.85 -11.49
C ARG A 89 -9.80 15.42 -11.97
N ASN A 90 -8.84 14.85 -12.69
CA ASN A 90 -8.87 13.48 -13.18
C ASN A 90 -8.32 12.45 -12.18
N GLY A 91 -8.00 12.87 -10.95
CA GLY A 91 -7.63 11.95 -9.87
C GLY A 91 -6.13 11.68 -9.74
N MET A 92 -5.27 12.57 -10.26
CA MET A 92 -3.83 12.50 -10.02
C MET A 92 -3.51 12.49 -8.53
N ILE A 93 -2.60 11.61 -8.13
CA ILE A 93 -2.02 11.55 -6.79
C ILE A 93 -0.57 12.04 -6.84
N ALA A 94 -0.12 12.64 -5.74
CA ALA A 94 1.27 13.06 -5.59
C ALA A 94 1.75 12.95 -4.13
N LEU A 95 3.03 12.64 -3.92
CA LEU A 95 3.61 12.52 -2.59
C LEU A 95 5.09 12.95 -2.58
N SER A 96 5.47 13.84 -1.68
CA SER A 96 6.87 14.24 -1.47
C SER A 96 7.68 13.13 -0.79
N ILE A 97 8.94 12.97 -1.20
CA ILE A 97 9.87 11.94 -0.70
C ILE A 97 11.13 12.51 -0.03
N GLN A 98 11.16 13.81 0.23
CA GLN A 98 12.37 14.54 0.66
C GLN A 98 12.70 14.42 2.16
N GLY A 99 11.94 13.63 2.94
CA GLY A 99 12.23 13.40 4.34
C GLY A 99 11.10 12.71 5.10
N GLY A 100 11.32 12.48 6.40
CA GLY A 100 10.32 11.89 7.29
C GLY A 100 9.26 12.90 7.72
N ILE A 101 8.03 12.42 7.95
CA ILE A 101 6.87 13.23 8.34
C ILE A 101 7.06 14.04 9.63
N ASP A 102 7.97 13.59 10.51
CA ASP A 102 8.27 14.25 11.78
C ASP A 102 9.38 15.31 11.67
N THR A 103 10.14 15.30 10.58
CA THR A 103 11.38 16.09 10.46
C THR A 103 11.33 17.13 9.36
N HIS A 104 10.65 16.86 8.24
CA HIS A 104 10.65 17.70 7.05
C HIS A 104 9.23 18.13 6.68
N ASP A 105 9.10 19.15 5.85
CA ASP A 105 7.83 19.46 5.22
C ASP A 105 7.43 18.32 4.29
N VAL A 106 6.22 17.81 4.45
CA VAL A 106 5.67 16.71 3.65
C VAL A 106 4.40 17.19 2.97
N VAL A 107 4.33 16.95 1.67
CA VAL A 107 3.24 17.41 0.81
C VAL A 107 2.63 16.20 0.10
N CYS A 108 1.31 16.10 0.10
CA CYS A 108 0.60 15.08 -0.65
C CYS A 108 -0.69 15.58 -1.30
N LEU A 109 -1.12 14.88 -2.34
CA LEU A 109 -2.36 15.09 -3.08
C LEU A 109 -3.12 13.76 -3.16
N ASP A 110 -4.32 13.72 -2.57
CA ASP A 110 -5.05 12.48 -2.25
C ASP A 110 -5.89 11.88 -3.40
N GLY A 111 -5.77 12.40 -4.62
CA GLY A 111 -6.55 11.96 -5.78
C GLY A 111 -8.00 12.46 -5.80
N LYS A 112 -8.46 13.15 -4.75
CA LYS A 112 -9.77 13.84 -4.73
C LYS A 112 -9.63 15.35 -4.98
N GLY A 113 -8.40 15.80 -5.18
CA GLY A 113 -8.05 17.20 -5.33
C GLY A 113 -7.80 17.92 -4.01
N LYS A 114 -7.54 17.18 -2.92
CA LYS A 114 -7.12 17.79 -1.65
C LYS A 114 -5.60 17.77 -1.56
N LEU A 115 -5.00 18.95 -1.63
CA LEU A 115 -3.58 19.16 -1.37
C LEU A 115 -3.38 19.37 0.13
N ILE A 116 -2.55 18.53 0.74
CA ILE A 116 -2.29 18.52 2.18
C ILE A 116 -0.81 18.81 2.39
N LEU A 117 -0.52 19.84 3.19
CA LEU A 117 0.83 20.23 3.58
C LEU A 117 0.99 19.98 5.08
N ASN A 118 1.87 19.04 5.45
CA ASN A 118 2.31 18.86 6.82
C ASN A 118 3.65 19.58 6.98
N LEU A 119 3.64 20.69 7.70
CA LEU A 119 4.72 21.65 7.74
C LEU A 119 5.34 21.72 9.13
N THR A 120 6.63 22.03 9.16
CA THR A 120 7.30 22.52 10.36
C THR A 120 6.68 23.84 10.80
N LYS A 121 6.89 24.19 12.08
CA LYS A 121 6.44 25.48 12.62
C LYS A 121 6.95 26.66 11.77
N ASP A 122 8.24 26.67 11.45
CA ASP A 122 8.87 27.77 10.72
C ASP A 122 8.27 27.92 9.31
N SER A 123 8.16 26.81 8.57
CA SER A 123 7.56 26.82 7.23
C SER A 123 6.08 27.23 7.25
N TYR A 124 5.33 26.81 8.28
CA TYR A 124 3.93 27.19 8.43
C TYR A 124 3.74 28.69 8.70
N GLU A 125 4.52 29.25 9.64
CA GLU A 125 4.47 30.68 9.98
C GLU A 125 4.89 31.55 8.79
N GLN A 126 5.88 31.11 8.00
CA GLN A 126 6.28 31.78 6.77
C GLN A 126 5.23 31.67 5.66
N LEU A 127 4.60 30.49 5.49
CA LEU A 127 3.61 30.26 4.44
C LEU A 127 2.41 31.21 4.56
N GLY A 128 1.95 31.46 5.79
CA GLY A 128 0.87 32.42 6.06
C GLY A 128 -0.49 31.99 5.48
N LEU A 129 -0.75 30.68 5.43
CA LEU A 129 -2.04 30.07 5.10
C LEU A 129 -2.70 29.50 6.36
N SER A 130 -4.02 29.37 6.34
CA SER A 130 -4.77 28.82 7.49
C SER A 130 -4.55 27.31 7.60
N GLY A 131 -4.01 26.86 8.74
CA GLY A 131 -3.82 25.45 9.08
C GLY A 131 -4.22 25.13 10.52
N LYS A 132 -4.04 23.86 10.90
CA LYS A 132 -4.31 23.36 12.26
C LYS A 132 -3.07 22.65 12.80
N PRO A 133 -2.78 22.73 14.12
CA PRO A 133 -1.72 21.93 14.70
C PRO A 133 -2.02 20.43 14.53
N SER A 134 -1.00 19.65 14.19
CA SER A 134 -1.07 18.19 14.08
C SER A 134 -1.35 17.57 15.45
N THR A 135 -2.23 16.57 15.48
CA THR A 135 -2.59 15.83 16.70
C THR A 135 -1.60 14.73 17.07
N PHE A 136 -0.67 14.40 16.16
CA PHE A 136 0.23 13.25 16.30
C PHE A 136 1.57 13.60 16.94
N HIS A 137 1.94 14.89 17.02
CA HIS A 137 3.20 15.31 17.60
C HIS A 137 3.01 15.81 19.03
N PRO A 138 3.73 15.27 20.05
CA PRO A 138 3.56 15.64 21.46
C PRO A 138 3.68 17.15 21.69
N ASP A 139 4.66 17.78 21.05
CA ASP A 139 4.94 19.22 21.20
C ASP A 139 4.07 20.12 20.30
N ARG A 140 3.19 19.56 19.48
CA ARG A 140 2.33 20.28 18.51
C ARG A 140 3.07 21.27 17.60
N GLN A 141 4.36 21.04 17.34
CA GLN A 141 5.22 21.89 16.49
C GLN A 141 5.07 21.60 14.98
N ARG A 142 4.00 20.89 14.61
CA ARG A 142 3.68 20.51 13.22
C ARG A 142 2.31 21.04 12.89
N TYR A 143 2.15 21.58 11.69
CA TYR A 143 0.90 22.20 11.24
C TYR A 143 0.44 21.58 9.93
N VAL A 144 -0.85 21.29 9.84
CA VAL A 144 -1.49 20.74 8.65
C VAL A 144 -2.31 21.83 7.98
N VAL A 145 -1.95 22.15 6.74
CA VAL A 145 -2.70 23.04 5.84
C VAL A 145 -3.38 22.19 4.80
N GLU A 146 -4.70 22.33 4.67
CA GLU A 146 -5.52 21.56 3.73
C GLU A 146 -6.13 22.50 2.70
N ILE A 147 -5.92 22.19 1.43
CA ILE A 147 -6.30 23.03 0.30
C ILE A 147 -7.12 22.20 -0.70
N GLU A 148 -8.40 22.53 -0.88
CA GLU A 148 -9.26 21.84 -1.85
C GLU A 148 -9.19 22.51 -3.23
N LEU A 149 -8.40 21.91 -4.13
CA LEU A 149 -8.11 22.39 -5.49
C LEU A 149 -9.27 22.18 -6.47
N ASN A 150 -10.22 21.29 -6.15
CA ASN A 150 -11.37 20.99 -7.03
C ASN A 150 -12.61 21.85 -6.76
N THR A 151 -12.49 22.93 -5.98
CA THR A 151 -13.63 23.81 -5.64
C THR A 151 -13.81 24.96 -6.64
N PRO A 152 -15.02 25.52 -6.81
CA PRO A 152 -15.26 26.70 -7.65
C PRO A 152 -14.49 27.96 -7.20
N ALA A 153 -13.98 27.97 -5.96
CA ALA A 153 -13.12 29.04 -5.45
C ALA A 153 -11.68 28.97 -5.97
N MET A 154 -11.25 27.82 -6.49
CA MET A 154 -9.89 27.56 -7.01
C MET A 154 -9.82 27.75 -8.52
N ILE A 155 -10.27 28.93 -8.96
CA ILE A 155 -10.21 29.37 -10.35
C ILE A 155 -9.25 30.56 -10.40
N PRO A 156 -8.34 30.64 -11.40
CA PRO A 156 -7.50 31.81 -11.62
C PRO A 156 -8.29 33.13 -11.55
N GLY A 157 -7.73 34.13 -10.87
CA GLY A 157 -8.35 35.44 -10.64
C GLY A 157 -9.23 35.55 -9.39
N LYS A 158 -9.55 34.44 -8.70
CA LYS A 158 -10.24 34.49 -7.40
C LYS A 158 -9.26 34.79 -6.27
N PRO A 159 -9.66 35.55 -5.23
CA PRO A 159 -8.74 35.98 -4.17
C PRO A 159 -8.08 34.82 -3.41
N GLY A 160 -8.83 33.72 -3.19
CA GLY A 160 -8.28 32.52 -2.54
C GLY A 160 -7.21 31.84 -3.39
N PHE A 161 -7.47 31.66 -4.68
CA PHE A 161 -6.51 31.09 -5.63
C PHE A 161 -5.25 31.94 -5.74
N GLU A 162 -5.41 33.26 -5.93
CA GLU A 162 -4.27 34.19 -6.05
C GLU A 162 -3.45 34.25 -4.76
N ARG A 163 -4.08 34.16 -3.58
CA ARG A 163 -3.36 34.09 -2.31
C ARG A 163 -2.50 32.84 -2.21
N ILE A 164 -3.03 31.67 -2.57
CA ILE A 164 -2.30 30.39 -2.50
C ILE A 164 -1.17 30.38 -3.52
N LYS A 165 -1.45 30.84 -4.74
CA LYS A 165 -0.44 30.99 -5.79
C LYS A 165 0.70 31.90 -5.34
N TRP A 166 0.38 33.06 -4.77
CA TRP A 166 1.39 33.97 -4.23
C TRP A 166 2.24 33.30 -3.15
N CYS A 167 1.63 32.55 -2.23
CA CYS A 167 2.36 31.81 -1.20
C CYS A 167 3.33 30.78 -1.82
N PHE A 168 2.90 30.01 -2.83
CA PHE A 168 3.78 29.04 -3.49
C PHE A 168 4.86 29.66 -4.37
N GLU A 169 4.68 30.90 -4.82
CA GLU A 169 5.66 31.63 -5.64
C GLU A 169 6.63 32.50 -4.81
N ASN A 170 6.30 32.83 -3.56
CA ASN A 170 7.06 33.79 -2.75
C ASN A 170 7.52 33.27 -1.39
N THR A 171 6.77 32.37 -0.75
CA THR A 171 7.13 31.85 0.58
C THR A 171 7.61 30.40 0.52
N LEU A 172 6.84 29.50 -0.09
CA LEU A 172 7.21 28.08 -0.23
C LEU A 172 7.76 27.78 -1.63
N ILE A 173 8.87 28.45 -1.96
CA ILE A 173 9.47 28.43 -3.30
C ILE A 173 10.33 27.21 -3.58
N THR A 174 10.84 26.57 -2.52
CA THR A 174 11.77 25.44 -2.65
C THR A 174 11.06 24.25 -3.32
N PRO A 175 11.59 23.71 -4.42
CA PRO A 175 11.01 22.54 -5.07
C PRO A 175 10.99 21.33 -4.15
N PHE A 176 9.90 20.56 -4.23
CA PHE A 176 9.75 19.29 -3.54
C PHE A 176 10.10 18.16 -4.50
N SER A 177 10.95 17.24 -4.04
CA SER A 177 11.12 15.94 -4.69
C SER A 177 9.85 15.12 -4.48
N MET A 178 9.09 14.86 -5.54
CA MET A 178 7.74 14.25 -5.47
C MET A 178 7.56 13.10 -6.47
N LEU A 179 6.76 12.12 -6.05
CA LEU A 179 6.23 11.07 -6.90
C LEU A 179 4.84 11.48 -7.39
N PHE A 180 4.53 11.18 -8.66
CA PHE A 180 3.24 11.46 -9.29
C PHE A 180 2.71 10.22 -9.98
N ALA A 181 1.41 10.00 -9.90
CA ALA A 181 0.73 9.01 -10.71
C ALA A 181 -0.68 9.49 -11.03
N SER A 182 -1.15 9.14 -12.22
CA SER A 182 -2.52 9.39 -12.66
C SER A 182 -3.03 8.12 -13.30
N VAL A 183 -4.26 7.73 -12.98
CA VAL A 183 -4.89 6.52 -13.49
C VAL A 183 -6.34 6.79 -13.85
N ASP A 184 -6.85 6.09 -14.85
CA ASP A 184 -8.27 6.10 -15.15
C ASP A 184 -9.07 5.30 -14.09
N PRO A 185 -10.41 5.34 -14.11
CA PRO A 185 -11.24 4.53 -13.21
C PRO A 185 -11.04 3.01 -13.34
N GLN A 186 -10.36 2.53 -14.37
CA GLN A 186 -10.02 1.13 -14.61
C GLN A 186 -8.60 0.78 -14.12
N GLY A 187 -7.87 1.75 -13.56
CA GLY A 187 -6.52 1.56 -13.02
C GLY A 187 -5.43 1.57 -14.09
N VAL A 188 -5.73 2.04 -15.30
CA VAL A 188 -4.76 2.21 -16.40
C VAL A 188 -4.00 3.52 -16.20
N SER A 189 -2.68 3.50 -16.33
CA SER A 189 -1.82 4.67 -16.21
C SER A 189 -2.15 5.73 -17.26
N LEU A 190 -2.37 6.96 -16.83
CA LEU A 190 -2.54 8.14 -17.67
C LEU A 190 -1.24 8.95 -17.69
N PRO A 191 -0.75 9.37 -18.87
CA PRO A 191 0.48 10.14 -18.97
C PRO A 191 0.31 11.51 -18.32
N ILE A 192 1.38 11.99 -17.68
CA ILE A 192 1.47 13.34 -17.12
C ILE A 192 2.56 14.08 -17.87
N GLU A 193 2.23 15.24 -18.43
CA GLU A 193 3.19 16.08 -19.12
C GLU A 193 3.78 17.10 -18.15
N PHE A 194 5.11 17.05 -18.01
CA PHE A 194 5.87 17.96 -17.17
C PHE A 194 6.60 18.98 -18.04
N PRO A 195 6.76 20.24 -17.57
CA PRO A 195 7.67 21.18 -18.22
C PRO A 195 9.10 20.63 -18.25
N GLU A 196 9.86 20.93 -19.31
CA GLU A 196 11.26 20.46 -19.44
C GLU A 196 12.14 20.90 -18.26
N SER A 197 11.82 22.03 -17.64
CA SER A 197 12.57 22.62 -16.52
C SER A 197 12.58 21.79 -15.25
N VAL A 198 11.65 20.85 -15.04
CA VAL A 198 11.54 20.08 -13.79
C VAL A 198 12.23 18.71 -13.84
N GLY A 199 12.75 18.31 -14.99
CA GLY A 199 13.53 17.06 -15.13
C GLY A 199 12.76 15.80 -14.71
N ALA A 200 11.47 15.70 -15.05
CA ALA A 200 10.65 14.57 -14.66
C ALA A 200 11.13 13.25 -15.29
N THR A 201 11.22 12.21 -14.48
CA THR A 201 11.65 10.86 -14.89
C THR A 201 10.47 9.89 -14.76
N ALA A 202 10.07 9.28 -15.87
CA ALA A 202 9.11 8.18 -15.85
C ALA A 202 9.75 6.91 -15.27
N LYS A 203 9.01 6.21 -14.41
CA LYS A 203 9.41 4.97 -13.76
C LYS A 203 8.31 3.93 -13.93
N THR A 204 8.71 2.67 -14.00
CA THR A 204 7.81 1.53 -14.00
C THR A 204 7.84 0.83 -12.64
N PHE A 205 6.82 0.03 -12.34
CA PHE A 205 6.86 -0.86 -11.19
C PHE A 205 7.98 -1.89 -11.33
N ASN A 206 8.64 -2.19 -10.22
CA ASN A 206 9.56 -3.32 -10.13
C ASN A 206 8.77 -4.54 -9.66
N VAL A 207 8.74 -5.57 -10.49
CA VAL A 207 8.04 -6.84 -10.23
C VAL A 207 9.10 -7.93 -10.05
N GLN A 208 9.09 -8.60 -8.91
CA GLN A 208 10.01 -9.67 -8.58
C GLN A 208 9.21 -10.88 -8.10
N ALA A 209 9.60 -12.08 -8.52
CA ALA A 209 9.05 -13.31 -7.94
C ALA A 209 10.19 -14.11 -7.32
N THR A 210 10.00 -14.50 -6.08
CA THR A 210 10.94 -15.27 -5.28
C THR A 210 10.33 -16.65 -5.00
N PRO A 211 10.92 -17.73 -5.53
CA PRO A 211 10.48 -19.08 -5.17
C PRO A 211 10.87 -19.36 -3.72
N LEU A 212 9.93 -19.95 -2.97
CA LEU A 212 10.14 -20.43 -1.61
C LEU A 212 10.06 -21.95 -1.62
N SER A 213 11.18 -22.61 -1.35
CA SER A 213 11.26 -24.09 -1.37
C SER A 213 11.42 -24.64 0.03
N ASN A 214 10.96 -25.86 0.25
CA ASN A 214 11.08 -26.57 1.53
C ASN A 214 10.46 -25.79 2.71
N ILE A 215 9.25 -25.24 2.52
CA ILE A 215 8.50 -24.50 3.54
C ILE A 215 7.29 -25.30 4.06
N VAL A 216 6.84 -25.00 5.27
CA VAL A 216 5.60 -25.52 5.85
C VAL A 216 4.50 -24.50 5.67
N ILE A 217 3.52 -24.81 4.80
CA ILE A 217 2.37 -23.96 4.53
C ILE A 217 1.20 -24.41 5.42
N PRO A 218 0.63 -23.51 6.27
CA PRO A 218 -0.52 -23.85 7.09
C PRO A 218 -1.76 -24.17 6.26
N ASP A 219 -2.54 -25.16 6.70
CA ASP A 219 -3.83 -25.46 6.10
C ASP A 219 -4.84 -24.32 6.30
N ALA A 220 -5.22 -23.64 5.22
CA ALA A 220 -6.20 -22.56 5.27
C ALA A 220 -7.67 -23.05 5.26
N THR A 221 -7.91 -24.36 5.08
CA THR A 221 -9.26 -24.95 4.99
C THR A 221 -10.14 -24.66 6.21
N PRO A 222 -9.63 -24.74 7.46
CA PRO A 222 -10.42 -24.44 8.66
C PRO A 222 -10.97 -23.00 8.67
N ILE A 223 -10.23 -22.03 8.09
CA ILE A 223 -10.66 -20.63 8.03
C ILE A 223 -11.91 -20.46 7.15
N ARG A 224 -12.07 -21.32 6.12
CA ARG A 224 -13.22 -21.31 5.20
C ARG A 224 -14.45 -22.01 5.78
N THR A 225 -14.24 -23.01 6.64
CA THR A 225 -15.30 -23.87 7.17
C THR A 225 -15.84 -23.39 8.51
N VAL A 226 -14.98 -22.80 9.36
CA VAL A 226 -15.39 -22.23 10.64
C VAL A 226 -16.13 -20.91 10.40
N GLY A 227 -17.36 -20.80 10.89
CA GLY A 227 -18.15 -19.59 10.75
C GLY A 227 -17.49 -18.38 11.41
N LYS A 228 -17.48 -17.22 10.74
CA LYS A 228 -16.82 -15.98 11.18
C LYS A 228 -17.14 -15.48 12.60
N ASN A 229 -18.27 -15.91 13.17
CA ASN A 229 -18.70 -15.53 14.53
C ASN A 229 -18.08 -16.42 15.62
N ASP A 230 -17.44 -17.52 15.23
CA ASP A 230 -16.72 -18.41 16.13
C ASP A 230 -15.39 -17.75 16.55
N LEU A 231 -15.09 -17.77 17.85
CA LEU A 231 -13.83 -17.24 18.38
C LEU A 231 -12.60 -17.96 17.80
N ARG A 232 -12.75 -19.24 17.43
CA ARG A 232 -11.70 -20.02 16.78
C ARG A 232 -11.30 -19.42 15.44
N TRP A 233 -12.25 -18.91 14.66
CA TRP A 233 -11.98 -18.28 13.38
C TRP A 233 -10.96 -17.13 13.52
N ARG A 234 -11.10 -16.30 14.55
CA ARG A 234 -10.18 -15.18 14.80
C ARG A 234 -8.76 -15.67 15.09
N ARG A 235 -8.62 -16.73 15.89
CA ARG A 235 -7.32 -17.32 16.19
C ARG A 235 -6.68 -17.88 14.91
N LEU A 236 -7.42 -18.67 14.13
CA LEU A 236 -6.94 -19.24 12.87
C LEU A 236 -6.45 -18.17 11.89
N VAL A 237 -7.20 -17.07 11.75
CA VAL A 237 -6.82 -15.93 10.89
C VAL A 237 -5.62 -15.16 11.45
N SER A 238 -5.50 -15.03 12.78
CA SER A 238 -4.33 -14.41 13.42
C SER A 238 -3.06 -15.23 13.17
N ASP A 239 -3.15 -16.54 13.39
CA ASP A 239 -2.05 -17.48 13.20
C ASP A 239 -1.58 -17.48 11.73
N LEU A 240 -2.53 -17.48 10.77
CA LEU A 240 -2.21 -17.34 9.34
C LEU A 240 -1.62 -15.96 9.01
N TYR A 241 -2.12 -14.88 9.60
CA TYR A 241 -1.60 -13.52 9.39
C TYR A 241 -0.14 -13.40 9.86
N GLU A 242 0.19 -13.95 11.03
CA GLU A 242 1.57 -14.01 11.52
C GLU A 242 2.47 -14.82 10.60
N TRP A 243 2.01 -16.01 10.17
CA TRP A 243 2.75 -16.86 9.24
C TRP A 243 2.98 -16.18 7.88
N VAL A 244 1.96 -15.51 7.32
CA VAL A 244 2.11 -14.72 6.08
C VAL A 244 3.15 -13.62 6.28
N GLY A 245 3.17 -12.97 7.44
CA GLY A 245 4.21 -11.99 7.78
C GLY A 245 5.62 -12.59 7.72
N LEU A 246 5.81 -13.81 8.22
CA LEU A 246 7.09 -14.52 8.13
C LEU A 246 7.44 -14.93 6.69
N ALA A 247 6.45 -15.35 5.90
CA ALA A 247 6.63 -15.64 4.48
C ALA A 247 7.04 -14.39 3.69
N SER A 248 6.40 -13.25 3.94
CA SER A 248 6.74 -11.94 3.37
C SER A 248 8.15 -11.47 3.72
N LEU A 249 8.67 -11.90 4.88
CA LEU A 249 10.05 -11.64 5.34
C LEU A 249 11.03 -12.72 4.88
N GLN A 250 10.58 -13.77 4.18
CA GLN A 250 11.39 -14.94 3.78
C GLN A 250 12.10 -15.56 4.98
N SER A 251 11.41 -15.66 6.11
CA SER A 251 12.00 -16.10 7.37
C SER A 251 12.29 -17.60 7.38
N ASP A 252 13.44 -18.01 7.89
CA ASP A 252 13.77 -19.43 8.10
C ASP A 252 12.81 -20.14 9.07
N ARG A 253 12.00 -19.39 9.83
CA ARG A 253 11.02 -19.93 10.78
C ARG A 253 9.87 -20.70 10.11
N ILE A 254 9.70 -20.55 8.79
CA ILE A 254 8.69 -21.30 8.02
C ILE A 254 9.29 -22.50 7.28
N THR A 255 10.61 -22.71 7.37
CA THR A 255 11.29 -23.82 6.70
C THR A 255 10.93 -25.16 7.34
N PHE A 256 10.74 -26.19 6.52
CA PHE A 256 10.49 -27.54 7.00
C PHE A 256 11.73 -28.11 7.72
N GLY A 257 11.50 -28.73 8.88
CA GLY A 257 12.56 -29.28 9.73
C GLY A 257 13.29 -28.23 10.58
N ASP A 258 12.79 -27.00 10.61
CA ASP A 258 13.33 -25.95 11.48
C ASP A 258 13.27 -26.33 12.97
N ASN A 259 14.40 -26.15 13.66
CA ASN A 259 14.61 -26.55 15.06
C ASN A 259 15.51 -25.54 15.78
N ILE A 260 15.06 -24.29 15.84
CA ILE A 260 15.78 -23.24 16.57
C ILE A 260 15.72 -23.47 18.07
N ASP A 261 16.78 -23.05 18.76
CA ASP A 261 16.78 -23.00 20.22
C ASP A 261 15.62 -22.11 20.73
N PRO A 262 14.72 -22.63 21.59
CA PRO A 262 13.62 -21.85 22.17
C PRO A 262 14.08 -20.61 22.96
N PHE A 263 15.35 -20.56 23.38
CA PHE A 263 15.94 -19.36 23.98
C PHE A 263 16.08 -18.20 22.98
N LEU A 264 16.23 -18.50 21.68
CA LEU A 264 16.34 -17.51 20.62
C LEU A 264 14.97 -17.15 20.01
N CYS A 265 14.12 -18.15 19.79
CA CYS A 265 12.80 -17.92 19.19
C CYS A 265 11.81 -18.99 19.64
N VAL A 266 10.65 -18.53 20.13
CA VAL A 266 9.55 -19.39 20.58
C VAL A 266 8.42 -19.53 19.56
N TYR A 267 8.59 -18.94 18.37
CA TYR A 267 7.59 -19.06 17.32
C TYR A 267 7.50 -20.51 16.85
N SER A 268 6.28 -20.99 16.68
CA SER A 268 5.96 -22.29 16.11
C SER A 268 4.93 -22.12 15.00
N SER A 269 5.12 -22.80 13.87
CA SER A 269 4.16 -22.76 12.76
C SER A 269 2.74 -23.12 13.22
N PRO A 270 1.69 -22.48 12.68
CA PRO A 270 0.31 -22.77 13.05
C PRO A 270 -0.03 -24.25 12.91
N SER A 271 -0.24 -24.92 14.03
CA SER A 271 -0.74 -26.30 14.08
C SER A 271 -2.21 -26.27 14.45
N TYR A 272 -3.10 -26.59 13.51
CA TYR A 272 -4.53 -26.57 13.76
C TYR A 272 -4.98 -27.89 14.41
N PRO A 273 -5.51 -27.87 15.64
CA PRO A 273 -6.12 -29.06 16.19
C PRO A 273 -7.53 -29.25 15.57
N ILE A 274 -7.90 -30.51 15.35
CA ILE A 274 -9.25 -31.05 15.06
C ILE A 274 -9.55 -31.34 13.58
N LEU A 275 -8.86 -32.33 13.01
CA LEU A 275 -9.44 -33.51 12.33
C LEU A 275 -8.48 -34.67 12.60
N GLU A 276 -8.99 -35.89 12.83
CA GLU A 276 -8.27 -37.08 13.35
C GLU A 276 -7.16 -37.65 12.45
N GLN A 277 -6.66 -36.88 11.48
CA GLN A 277 -5.59 -37.26 10.58
C GLN A 277 -4.48 -36.23 10.69
N GLN A 278 -3.57 -36.43 11.66
CA GLN A 278 -2.27 -35.77 11.59
C GLN A 278 -1.58 -36.27 10.32
N GLN A 279 -1.61 -35.46 9.27
CA GLN A 279 -0.52 -35.47 8.31
C GLN A 279 0.61 -34.69 8.97
N ASP A 280 1.76 -35.34 9.14
CA ASP A 280 2.99 -34.66 9.49
C ASP A 280 3.18 -33.47 8.56
N PRO A 281 3.72 -32.32 9.05
CA PRO A 281 3.98 -31.18 8.19
C PRO A 281 4.76 -31.65 6.96
N THR A 282 4.23 -31.37 5.76
CA THR A 282 4.88 -31.79 4.53
C THR A 282 5.70 -30.64 3.96
N PRO A 283 6.94 -30.89 3.51
CA PRO A 283 7.70 -29.88 2.80
C PRO A 283 6.93 -29.50 1.53
N SER A 284 6.69 -28.22 1.37
CA SER A 284 5.94 -27.63 0.27
C SER A 284 6.76 -26.52 -0.38
N SER A 285 6.31 -26.07 -1.54
CA SER A 285 6.87 -24.91 -2.21
C SER A 285 5.82 -23.84 -2.46
N GLY A 286 6.25 -22.59 -2.44
CA GLY A 286 5.42 -21.43 -2.74
C GLY A 286 6.17 -20.40 -3.58
N CYS A 287 5.48 -19.31 -3.88
CA CYS A 287 6.04 -18.19 -4.61
C CYS A 287 5.61 -16.88 -3.95
N LEU A 288 6.58 -16.00 -3.71
CA LEU A 288 6.34 -14.63 -3.25
C LEU A 288 6.53 -13.68 -4.42
N LEU A 289 5.45 -13.08 -4.89
CA LEU A 289 5.47 -12.02 -5.89
C LEU A 289 5.45 -10.66 -5.19
N GLU A 290 6.43 -9.81 -5.48
CA GLU A 290 6.53 -8.47 -4.95
C GLU A 290 6.41 -7.45 -6.09
N ILE A 291 5.52 -6.47 -5.91
CA ILE A 291 5.34 -5.33 -6.81
C ILE A 291 5.67 -4.08 -6.00
N SER A 292 6.65 -3.30 -6.46
CA SER A 292 7.14 -2.12 -5.76
C SER A 292 7.19 -0.89 -6.67
N GLY A 293 6.82 0.27 -6.12
CA GLY A 293 6.74 1.53 -6.85
C GLY A 293 5.90 2.58 -6.13
N PHE A 294 5.24 3.44 -6.91
CA PHE A 294 4.19 4.34 -6.41
C PHE A 294 2.86 3.90 -7.03
N ILE A 295 2.10 3.10 -6.29
CA ILE A 295 0.99 2.30 -6.82
C ILE A 295 -0.35 2.95 -6.45
N PRO A 296 -1.09 3.51 -7.43
CA PRO A 296 -2.42 4.07 -7.19
C PRO A 296 -3.41 2.98 -6.77
N SER A 297 -4.34 3.34 -5.89
CA SER A 297 -5.33 2.38 -5.36
C SER A 297 -6.15 1.69 -6.46
N GLN A 298 -6.44 2.38 -7.56
CA GLN A 298 -7.21 1.78 -8.66
C GLN A 298 -6.41 0.70 -9.40
N SER A 299 -5.09 0.87 -9.52
CA SER A 299 -4.19 -0.16 -10.04
C SER A 299 -4.15 -1.37 -9.11
N ILE A 300 -4.24 -1.19 -7.79
CA ILE A 300 -4.34 -2.30 -6.82
C ILE A 300 -5.61 -3.14 -7.04
N VAL A 301 -6.76 -2.49 -7.26
CA VAL A 301 -8.01 -3.19 -7.58
C VAL A 301 -7.84 -4.05 -8.83
N ARG A 302 -7.22 -3.48 -9.87
CA ARG A 302 -6.95 -4.20 -11.11
C ARG A 302 -5.96 -5.36 -10.94
N ILE A 303 -4.91 -5.18 -10.14
CA ILE A 303 -3.96 -6.25 -9.77
C ILE A 303 -4.71 -7.38 -9.06
N LEU A 304 -5.56 -7.06 -8.09
CA LEU A 304 -6.37 -8.03 -7.36
C LEU A 304 -7.29 -8.82 -8.31
N ASP A 305 -7.97 -8.16 -9.25
CA ASP A 305 -8.83 -8.83 -10.22
C ASP A 305 -8.04 -9.72 -11.19
N ALA A 306 -6.81 -9.32 -11.56
CA ALA A 306 -5.92 -10.15 -12.36
C ALA A 306 -5.49 -11.42 -11.61
N LEU A 307 -5.17 -11.31 -10.32
CA LEU A 307 -4.83 -12.45 -9.46
C LEU A 307 -6.04 -13.38 -9.24
N ARG A 308 -7.24 -12.83 -9.06
CA ARG A 308 -8.46 -13.63 -8.95
C ARG A 308 -8.74 -14.42 -10.22
N SER A 309 -8.61 -13.78 -11.38
CA SER A 309 -8.77 -14.45 -12.68
C SER A 309 -7.76 -15.61 -12.85
N LEU A 310 -6.54 -15.44 -12.32
CA LEU A 310 -5.52 -16.50 -12.30
C LEU A 310 -6.00 -17.70 -11.45
N LEU A 311 -6.48 -17.45 -10.23
CA LEU A 311 -6.99 -18.50 -9.34
C LEU A 311 -8.18 -19.26 -9.96
N ASP A 312 -9.13 -18.55 -10.55
CA ASP A 312 -10.30 -19.16 -11.19
C ASP A 312 -9.91 -20.06 -12.38
N SER A 313 -8.89 -19.64 -13.15
CA SER A 313 -8.36 -20.42 -14.26
C SER A 313 -7.62 -21.68 -13.81
N ALA A 314 -6.86 -21.60 -12.72
CA ALA A 314 -6.16 -22.74 -12.12
C ALA A 314 -7.15 -23.77 -11.55
N ALA A 315 -8.19 -23.31 -10.85
CA ALA A 315 -9.24 -24.19 -10.31
C ALA A 315 -9.97 -24.97 -11.42
N SER A 316 -10.24 -24.32 -12.56
CA SER A 316 -10.90 -24.93 -13.71
C SER A 316 -10.08 -26.04 -14.38
N GLN A 317 -8.76 -25.98 -14.27
CA GLN A 317 -7.84 -26.96 -14.87
C GLN A 317 -7.62 -28.20 -13.98
N LYS A 318 -8.26 -28.30 -12.80
CA LYS A 318 -8.04 -29.36 -11.79
C LYS A 318 -6.56 -29.55 -11.43
N THR A 319 -5.73 -28.54 -11.62
CA THR A 319 -4.37 -28.50 -11.08
C THR A 319 -4.49 -28.21 -9.59
N SER A 320 -4.33 -29.26 -8.78
CA SER A 320 -4.63 -29.35 -7.34
C SER A 320 -3.75 -28.50 -6.40
N ALA A 321 -3.17 -27.40 -6.88
CA ALA A 321 -2.09 -26.72 -6.15
C ALA A 321 -2.48 -25.34 -5.59
N LEU A 322 -3.37 -24.58 -6.24
CA LEU A 322 -3.61 -23.17 -5.91
C LEU A 322 -5.00 -22.95 -5.29
N ASP A 323 -5.16 -23.37 -4.03
CA ASP A 323 -6.43 -23.29 -3.29
C ASP A 323 -6.70 -21.92 -2.64
N TRP A 324 -5.67 -21.11 -2.45
CA TRP A 324 -5.77 -19.76 -1.92
C TRP A 324 -4.56 -18.91 -2.34
N ALA A 325 -4.68 -17.61 -2.21
CA ALA A 325 -3.58 -16.66 -2.33
C ALA A 325 -3.74 -15.60 -1.25
N ASN A 326 -2.63 -15.02 -0.82
CA ASN A 326 -2.62 -13.85 0.03
C ASN A 326 -2.12 -12.64 -0.78
N MET A 327 -2.67 -11.46 -0.48
CA MET A 327 -2.21 -10.16 -1.00
C MET A 327 -2.14 -9.20 0.19
N THR A 328 -0.97 -8.62 0.42
CA THR A 328 -0.68 -7.63 1.48
C THR A 328 -0.18 -6.32 0.91
#